data_AF-A0A6P5KXR9-F1
#
_entry.id   AF-A0A6P5KXR9-F1
#
_cell.length_a   1.000
_cell.length_b   1.000
_cell.length_c   1.000
_cell.angle_alpha   90.00
_cell.angle_beta   90.00
_cell.angle_gamma   90.00
#
_symmetry.space_group_name_H-M   'P 1'
#
loop_
_entity.id
_entity.type
_entity.pdbx_description
1 polymer ?
#
loop_
_entity_poly.entity_id
_entity_poly.type
_entity_poly.pdbx_seq_one_letter_code
_entity_poly.pdbx_strand_id
1 'polypeptide(L)'
;MTTLTMTKEVLQEETRVQEENLALYESASAHIIEETEYVKKIRTTLEKIRYQIFKDDIGHKNTNHKLDAKHSCHTAEDGPESQVEASRSSFDLMMEKMRGKDLQLLEMNKENEVLKIKLEASREAGAAALRNVAQKLFDSYQKRSDELRKKHEDDKKLLQVSNLEKGQKFKQHVESLKQVTERLEGKHSQITELENLVQRMEEEKKLLLERKASLQMKLEQLRLNSKNAKSCKDLQTEISTLQRQISYLQFVIHSQHQNLRSVIQEMEGLKNDVQEQDKRIETLKEKVNVLEAQNKDLKSKIELWSDNSKLKVSKGVSTSEFMVEDTSPYLMLIRLRK
;
A
#
# COMPACT_ATOMS: atom_id res chain seq x y z
N MET A 1 15.32 -20.76 -2.77
CA MET A 1 15.96 -20.00 -1.67
C MET A 1 15.73 -18.50 -1.79
N THR A 2 15.61 -17.93 -3.00
CA THR A 2 15.42 -16.48 -3.23
C THR A 2 14.01 -15.94 -2.93
N THR A 3 12.99 -16.78 -2.94
CA THR A 3 11.60 -16.38 -2.67
C THR A 3 11.29 -16.21 -1.18
N LEU A 4 12.00 -16.92 -0.30
CA LEU A 4 11.86 -16.80 1.15
C LEU A 4 12.59 -15.58 1.73
N THR A 5 13.60 -15.07 1.02
CA THR A 5 14.31 -13.85 1.42
C THR A 5 13.49 -12.61 1.06
N MET A 6 12.85 -12.57 -0.10
CA MET A 6 11.99 -11.44 -0.50
C MET A 6 10.77 -11.29 0.42
N THR A 7 10.14 -12.38 0.86
CA THR A 7 8.99 -12.29 1.78
C THR A 7 9.38 -11.84 3.19
N LYS A 8 10.61 -12.13 3.64
CA LYS A 8 11.13 -11.59 4.90
C LYS A 8 11.42 -10.09 4.82
N GLU A 9 11.98 -9.63 3.70
CA GLU A 9 12.27 -8.21 3.48
C GLU A 9 10.99 -7.37 3.43
N VAL A 10 9.95 -7.84 2.74
CA VAL A 10 8.64 -7.15 2.66
C VAL A 10 7.97 -7.03 4.02
N LEU A 11 7.99 -8.09 4.84
CA LEU A 11 7.40 -8.06 6.18
C LEU A 11 8.15 -7.09 7.12
N GLN A 12 9.47 -6.99 6.96
CA GLN A 12 10.32 -6.14 7.78
C GLN A 12 10.15 -4.66 7.42
N GLU A 13 9.92 -4.36 6.14
CA GLU A 13 9.63 -3.00 5.66
C GLU A 13 8.23 -2.55 6.12
N GLU A 14 7.22 -3.42 6.09
CA GLU A 14 5.88 -3.13 6.62
C GLU A 14 5.90 -2.82 8.13
N THR A 15 6.71 -3.56 8.89
CA THR A 15 6.87 -3.33 10.34
C THR A 15 7.53 -1.98 10.62
N ARG A 16 8.56 -1.61 9.84
CA ARG A 16 9.22 -0.30 9.94
C ARG A 16 8.29 0.86 9.58
N VAL A 17 7.52 0.74 8.50
CA VAL A 17 6.56 1.77 8.08
C VAL A 17 5.47 1.94 9.15
N GLN A 18 5.06 0.87 9.83
CA GLN A 18 4.08 0.94 10.90
C GLN A 18 4.64 1.61 12.17
N GLU A 19 5.90 1.34 12.53
CA GLU A 19 6.60 2.03 13.63
C GLU A 19 6.86 3.50 13.32
N GLU A 20 7.25 3.84 12.09
CA GLU A 20 7.45 5.23 11.65
C GLU A 20 6.16 6.04 11.67
N ASN A 21 5.03 5.43 11.28
CA ASN A 21 3.72 6.08 11.37
C ASN A 21 3.26 6.26 12.82
N LEU A 22 3.58 5.31 13.72
CA LEU A 22 3.29 5.42 15.15
C LEU A 22 4.13 6.56 15.77
N ALA A 23 5.41 6.65 15.42
CA ALA A 23 6.30 7.73 15.84
C ALA A 23 5.87 9.09 15.29
N LEU A 24 5.35 9.15 14.07
CA LEU A 24 4.78 10.39 13.50
C LEU A 24 3.52 10.83 14.27
N TYR A 25 2.67 9.89 14.66
CA TYR A 25 1.45 10.16 15.43
C TYR A 25 1.76 10.59 16.87
N GLU A 26 2.74 9.96 17.52
CA GLU A 26 3.24 10.39 18.84
C GLU A 26 3.89 11.76 18.78
N SER A 27 4.69 12.05 17.74
CA SER A 27 5.30 13.36 17.52
C SER A 27 4.26 14.45 17.26
N ALA A 28 3.19 14.16 16.51
CA ALA A 28 2.10 15.09 16.29
C ALA A 28 1.30 15.37 17.58
N SER A 29 1.10 14.35 18.42
CA SER A 29 0.46 14.50 19.73
C SER A 29 1.30 15.35 20.68
N ALA A 30 2.61 15.09 20.76
CA ALA A 30 3.55 15.87 21.57
C ALA A 30 3.58 17.34 21.13
N HIS A 31 3.62 17.59 19.81
CA HIS A 31 3.61 18.95 19.26
C HIS A 31 2.31 19.71 19.59
N ILE A 32 1.15 19.05 19.51
CA ILE A 32 -0.13 19.66 19.91
C ILE A 32 -0.14 20.01 21.41
N ILE A 33 0.41 19.15 22.27
CA ILE A 33 0.50 19.42 23.71
C ILE A 33 1.38 20.65 23.97
N GLU A 34 2.56 20.72 23.35
CA GLU A 34 3.47 21.87 23.47
C GLU A 34 2.82 23.17 23.00
N GLU A 35 2.15 23.16 21.85
CA GLU A 35 1.40 24.32 21.33
C GLU A 35 0.27 24.74 22.28
N THR A 36 -0.44 23.78 22.90
CA THR A 36 -1.50 24.12 23.88
C THR A 36 -0.94 24.72 25.17
N GLU A 37 0.23 24.28 25.63
CA GLU A 37 0.93 24.88 26.78
C GLU A 37 1.47 26.28 26.45
N TYR A 38 2.00 26.47 25.24
CA TYR A 38 2.43 27.78 24.76
C TYR A 38 1.26 28.77 24.69
N VAL A 39 0.10 28.36 24.16
CA VAL A 39 -1.12 29.17 24.15
C VAL A 39 -1.59 29.51 25.57
N LYS A 40 -1.52 28.58 26.54
CA LYS A 40 -1.82 28.88 27.95
C LYS A 40 -0.84 29.92 28.53
N LYS A 41 0.45 29.83 28.19
CA LYS A 41 1.46 30.79 28.63
C LYS A 41 1.24 32.18 28.05
N ILE A 42 0.84 32.28 26.77
CA ILE A 42 0.42 33.55 26.16
C ILE A 42 -0.81 34.10 26.89
N ARG A 43 -1.84 33.28 27.12
CA ARG A 43 -3.07 33.70 27.78
C ARG A 43 -2.81 34.25 29.18
N THR A 44 -1.98 33.57 29.97
CA THR A 44 -1.60 34.04 31.32
C THR A 44 -0.79 35.33 31.27
N THR A 45 0.05 35.52 30.25
CA THR A 45 0.81 36.77 30.07
C THR A 45 -0.09 37.92 29.63
N LEU A 46 -1.01 37.69 28.70
CA LEU A 46 -2.01 38.68 28.30
C LEU A 46 -2.95 39.05 29.45
N GLU A 47 -3.33 38.09 30.30
CA GLU A 47 -4.13 38.36 31.49
C GLU A 47 -3.36 39.19 32.52
N LYS A 48 -2.05 38.97 32.69
CA LYS A 48 -1.19 39.83 33.52
C LYS A 48 -1.08 41.25 32.97
N ILE A 49 -0.88 41.40 31.65
CA ILE A 49 -0.83 42.72 30.98
C ILE A 49 -2.17 43.45 31.17
N ARG A 50 -3.28 42.77 30.95
CA ARG A 50 -4.63 43.29 31.20
C ARG A 50 -4.77 43.74 32.65
N TYR A 51 -4.35 42.91 33.60
CA TYR A 51 -4.42 43.24 35.02
C TYR A 51 -3.54 44.44 35.39
N GLN A 52 -2.39 44.62 34.74
CA GLN A 52 -1.51 45.78 34.90
C GLN A 52 -2.19 47.06 34.39
N ILE A 53 -2.73 47.02 33.17
CA ILE A 53 -3.41 48.15 32.51
C ILE A 53 -4.65 48.59 33.30
N PHE A 54 -5.42 47.64 33.85
CA PHE A 54 -6.63 47.96 34.60
C PHE A 54 -6.43 48.16 36.11
N LYS A 55 -5.23 47.86 36.66
CA LYS A 55 -4.87 48.26 38.04
C LYS A 55 -4.27 49.66 38.12
N ASP A 56 -3.52 50.08 37.11
CA ASP A 56 -2.87 51.40 37.11
C ASP A 56 -3.88 52.56 36.95
N ASP A 57 -5.09 52.29 36.43
CA ASP A 57 -6.14 53.30 36.23
C ASP A 57 -6.93 53.66 37.51
N ILE A 58 -6.70 52.95 38.64
CA ILE A 58 -7.36 53.22 39.93
C ILE A 58 -6.35 53.74 40.98
N GLY A 59 -5.05 53.77 40.67
CA GLY A 59 -3.99 53.82 41.69
C GLY A 59 -2.92 54.90 41.60
N HIS A 60 -2.88 55.79 40.60
CA HIS A 60 -1.84 56.82 40.51
C HIS A 60 -2.38 58.26 40.55
N LYS A 61 -2.76 58.66 41.77
CA LYS A 61 -2.64 60.06 42.19
C LYS A 61 -1.15 60.40 42.36
N ASN A 62 -0.62 61.29 41.53
CA ASN A 62 0.59 62.07 41.81
C ASN A 62 0.11 63.53 41.91
N THR A 63 -0.31 64.06 43.07
CA THR A 63 0.50 64.62 44.17
C THR A 63 1.87 65.17 43.77
N ASN A 64 1.91 66.51 43.74
CA ASN A 64 3.04 67.43 43.98
C ASN A 64 3.84 67.91 42.77
N HIS A 65 3.68 69.20 42.44
CA HIS A 65 4.71 70.19 42.78
C HIS A 65 4.08 71.57 43.02
N LYS A 66 3.88 71.85 44.32
CA LYS A 66 3.79 73.19 44.90
C LYS A 66 5.22 73.61 45.23
N LEU A 67 5.69 74.73 44.70
CA LEU A 67 6.80 75.48 45.29
C LEU A 67 6.31 76.90 45.55
N ASP A 68 6.30 77.20 46.85
CA ASP A 68 6.15 78.52 47.40
C ASP A 68 7.32 79.42 46.98
N ALA A 69 7.03 80.70 46.72
CA ALA A 69 8.01 81.77 46.83
C ALA A 69 7.30 83.05 47.30
N LYS A 70 7.27 83.24 48.62
CA LYS A 70 7.05 84.54 49.26
C LYS A 70 8.40 85.26 49.35
N HIS A 71 8.49 86.47 48.81
CA HIS A 71 9.38 87.57 49.25
C HIS A 71 8.64 88.88 48.92
N SER A 72 7.94 89.45 49.90
CA SER A 72 8.32 90.61 50.71
C SER A 72 8.43 91.93 49.92
N CYS A 73 7.45 92.78 50.20
CA CYS A 73 7.32 94.21 49.88
C CYS A 73 8.59 95.03 50.16
N HIS A 74 8.89 96.04 49.34
CA HIS A 74 9.15 97.41 49.81
C HIS A 74 8.99 98.47 48.70
N THR A 75 8.69 99.65 49.21
CA THR A 75 8.23 100.94 48.69
C THR A 75 9.11 101.61 47.62
N ALA A 76 8.42 102.37 46.75
CA ALA A 76 8.77 103.55 45.96
C ALA A 76 10.23 103.97 45.70
N GLU A 77 10.37 104.51 44.48
CA GLU A 77 11.35 105.47 43.95
C GLU A 77 12.55 104.92 43.16
N ASP A 78 12.51 105.27 41.86
CA ASP A 78 13.60 105.82 41.03
C ASP A 78 14.20 104.95 39.89
N GLY A 79 14.24 105.52 38.67
CA GLY A 79 15.10 105.12 37.53
C GLY A 79 14.53 104.16 36.44
N PRO A 80 14.23 104.62 35.20
CA PRO A 80 13.59 103.82 34.16
C PRO A 80 14.54 103.21 33.10
N GLU A 81 15.63 102.54 33.47
CA GLU A 81 16.55 101.92 32.47
C GLU A 81 16.97 100.46 32.74
N SER A 82 16.77 99.89 33.93
CA SER A 82 17.18 98.50 34.24
C SER A 82 16.12 97.42 33.91
N GLN A 83 14.86 97.80 33.69
CA GLN A 83 13.74 96.85 33.50
C GLN A 83 13.65 96.29 32.06
N VAL A 84 14.24 96.99 31.09
CA VAL A 84 14.20 96.65 29.66
C VAL A 84 15.22 95.55 29.31
N GLU A 85 16.40 95.54 29.95
CA GLU A 85 17.44 94.52 29.71
C GLU A 85 17.14 93.16 30.33
N ALA A 86 16.57 93.11 31.55
CA ALA A 86 16.14 91.85 32.18
C ALA A 86 15.00 91.18 31.39
N SER A 87 14.09 91.98 30.83
CA SER A 87 12.99 91.50 29.98
C SER A 87 13.50 91.01 28.62
N ARG A 88 14.50 91.68 28.01
CA ARG A 88 15.20 91.20 26.80
C ARG A 88 15.93 89.88 27.04
N SER A 89 16.69 89.76 28.13
CA SER A 89 17.42 88.55 28.48
C SER A 89 16.50 87.34 28.73
N SER A 90 15.35 87.57 29.38
CA SER A 90 14.33 86.52 29.57
C SER A 90 13.69 86.09 28.25
N PHE A 91 13.48 87.01 27.32
CA PHE A 91 12.94 86.70 25.99
C PHE A 91 13.95 85.90 25.15
N ASP A 92 15.23 86.27 25.19
CA ASP A 92 16.30 85.55 24.51
C ASP A 92 16.46 84.12 25.05
N LEU A 93 16.40 83.92 26.37
CA LEU A 93 16.41 82.59 27.00
C LEU A 93 15.20 81.74 26.58
N MET A 94 14.03 82.36 26.38
CA MET A 94 12.83 81.68 25.90
C MET A 94 12.97 81.26 24.43
N MET A 95 13.51 82.14 23.58
CA MET A 95 13.78 81.86 22.17
C MET A 95 14.81 80.74 21.98
N GLU A 96 15.83 80.69 22.83
CA GLU A 96 16.84 79.62 22.79
C GLU A 96 16.28 78.28 23.26
N LYS A 97 15.43 78.26 24.30
CA LYS A 97 14.67 77.07 24.70
C LYS A 97 13.70 76.60 23.60
N MET A 98 13.06 77.52 22.88
CA MET A 98 12.18 77.19 21.76
C MET A 98 12.97 76.54 20.63
N ARG A 99 14.10 77.13 20.24
CA ARG A 99 14.99 76.58 19.21
C ARG A 99 15.55 75.19 19.61
N GLY A 100 15.90 74.99 20.87
CA GLY A 100 16.33 73.70 21.39
C GLY A 100 15.23 72.63 21.29
N LYS A 101 13.98 73.00 21.61
CA LYS A 101 12.82 72.11 21.44
C LYS A 101 12.54 71.79 19.97
N ASP A 102 12.67 72.75 19.06
CA ASP A 102 12.52 72.52 17.62
C ASP A 102 13.58 71.57 17.08
N LEU A 103 14.83 71.69 17.54
CA LEU A 103 15.90 70.77 17.18
C LEU A 103 15.60 69.36 17.70
N GLN A 104 15.08 69.23 18.92
CA GLN A 104 14.68 67.95 19.50
C GLN A 104 13.51 67.31 18.74
N LEU A 105 12.52 68.11 18.32
CA LEU A 105 11.41 67.65 17.49
C LEU A 105 11.89 67.16 16.12
N LEU A 106 12.83 67.88 15.50
CA LEU A 106 13.43 67.45 14.24
C LEU A 106 14.13 66.09 14.38
N GLU A 107 14.87 65.89 15.46
CA GLU A 107 15.58 64.62 15.71
C GLU A 107 14.61 63.47 16.01
N MET A 108 13.58 63.72 16.84
CA MET A 108 12.51 62.74 17.07
C MET A 108 11.75 62.40 15.78
N ASN A 109 11.56 63.36 14.88
CA ASN A 109 10.89 63.10 13.60
C ASN A 109 11.74 62.20 12.69
N LYS A 110 13.06 62.43 12.63
CA LYS A 110 13.99 61.52 11.91
C LYS A 110 14.00 60.12 12.51
N GLU A 111 13.99 60.02 13.84
CA GLU A 111 13.93 58.73 14.52
C GLU A 111 12.63 57.98 14.19
N ASN A 112 11.49 58.67 14.19
CA ASN A 112 10.20 58.09 13.80
C ASN A 112 10.20 57.58 12.35
N GLU A 113 10.79 58.31 11.40
CA GLU A 113 10.93 57.84 10.02
C GLU A 113 11.80 56.58 9.93
N VAL A 114 12.91 56.52 10.68
CA VAL A 114 13.75 55.31 10.75
C VAL A 114 12.99 54.13 11.37
N LEU A 115 12.22 54.35 12.43
CA LEU A 115 11.40 53.31 13.06
C LEU A 115 10.33 52.78 12.12
N LYS A 116 9.69 53.66 11.34
CA LYS A 116 8.72 53.28 10.33
C LYS A 116 9.33 52.36 9.26
N ILE A 117 10.50 52.72 8.74
CA ILE A 117 11.24 51.88 7.77
C ILE A 117 11.60 50.52 8.38
N LYS A 118 12.11 50.48 9.62
CA LYS A 118 12.44 49.22 10.30
C LYS A 118 11.22 48.33 10.50
N LEU A 119 10.08 48.92 10.86
CA LEU A 119 8.84 48.20 11.06
C LEU A 119 8.30 47.64 9.73
N GLU A 120 8.35 48.41 8.65
CA GLU A 120 7.99 47.94 7.31
C GLU A 120 8.94 46.83 6.83
N ALA A 121 10.25 46.98 7.01
CA ALA A 121 11.24 45.96 6.67
C ALA A 121 11.04 44.66 7.48
N SER A 122 10.74 44.76 8.78
CA SER A 122 10.45 43.58 9.61
C SER A 122 9.16 42.88 9.19
N ARG A 123 8.14 43.64 8.77
CA ARG A 123 6.89 43.08 8.23
C ARG A 123 7.11 42.38 6.90
N GLU A 124 7.84 43.01 5.98
CA GLU A 124 8.16 42.43 4.68
C GLU A 124 9.05 41.17 4.81
N ALA A 125 10.04 41.19 5.69
CA ALA A 125 10.86 40.02 5.99
C ALA A 125 10.02 38.86 6.55
N GLY A 126 9.07 39.14 7.44
CA GLY A 126 8.12 38.15 7.94
C GLY A 126 7.21 37.57 6.85
N ALA A 127 6.64 38.44 6.00
CA ALA A 127 5.80 38.01 4.88
C ALA A 127 6.59 37.19 3.84
N ALA A 128 7.84 37.56 3.56
CA ALA A 128 8.73 36.82 2.67
C ALA A 128 9.10 35.45 3.24
N ALA A 129 9.36 35.34 4.55
CA ALA A 129 9.62 34.06 5.21
C ALA A 129 8.41 33.12 5.10
N LEU A 130 7.20 33.62 5.34
CA LEU A 130 5.96 32.84 5.20
C LEU A 130 5.75 32.37 3.75
N ARG A 131 5.95 33.24 2.76
CA ARG A 131 5.89 32.87 1.33
C ARG A 131 6.92 31.79 0.99
N ASN A 132 8.15 31.90 1.49
CA ASN A 132 9.19 30.91 1.24
C ASN A 132 8.85 29.54 1.82
N VAL A 133 8.34 29.50 3.06
CA VAL A 133 7.91 28.26 3.71
C VAL A 133 6.73 27.65 2.97
N ALA A 134 5.72 28.44 2.60
CA ALA A 134 4.57 27.98 1.84
C ALA A 134 4.97 27.39 0.48
N GLN A 135 5.87 28.07 -0.25
CA GLN A 135 6.37 27.59 -1.53
C GLN A 135 7.14 26.27 -1.37
N LYS A 136 8.06 26.18 -0.40
CA LYS A 136 8.81 24.94 -0.12
C LYS A 136 7.89 23.78 0.23
N LEU A 137 6.86 24.03 1.03
CA LEU A 137 5.88 23.02 1.39
C LEU A 137 5.13 22.53 0.14
N PHE A 138 4.66 23.46 -0.70
CA PHE A 138 3.99 23.13 -1.95
C PHE A 138 4.88 22.32 -2.89
N ASP A 139 6.12 22.76 -3.12
CA ASP A 139 7.09 22.08 -3.99
C ASP A 139 7.39 20.67 -3.46
N SER A 140 7.55 20.51 -2.15
CA SER A 140 7.79 19.21 -1.52
C SER A 140 6.61 18.26 -1.68
N TYR A 141 5.38 18.76 -1.53
CA TYR A 141 4.16 17.98 -1.72
C TYR A 141 3.99 17.57 -3.18
N GLN A 142 4.20 18.51 -4.10
CA GLN A 142 4.10 18.27 -5.54
C GLN A 142 5.12 17.20 -5.97
N LYS A 143 6.38 17.33 -5.54
CA LYS A 143 7.44 16.35 -5.81
C LYS A 143 7.07 14.96 -5.28
N ARG A 144 6.61 14.86 -4.02
CA ARG A 144 6.20 13.58 -3.43
C ARG A 144 5.00 12.95 -4.17
N SER A 145 4.05 13.77 -4.61
CA SER A 145 2.89 13.33 -5.40
C SER A 145 3.32 12.80 -6.77
N ASP A 146 4.23 13.50 -7.46
CA ASP A 146 4.75 13.08 -8.76
C ASP A 146 5.59 11.80 -8.65
N GLU A 147 6.43 11.67 -7.62
CA GLU A 147 7.20 10.45 -7.34
C GLU A 147 6.29 9.25 -7.04
N LEU A 148 5.24 9.44 -6.23
CA LEU A 148 4.28 8.39 -5.92
C LEU A 148 3.51 7.95 -7.18
N ARG A 149 3.07 8.91 -8.01
CA ARG A 149 2.42 8.63 -9.29
C ARG A 149 3.34 7.83 -10.22
N LYS A 150 4.62 8.21 -10.30
CA LYS A 150 5.61 7.50 -11.10
C LYS A 150 5.81 6.06 -10.61
N LYS A 151 6.00 5.87 -9.29
CA LYS A 151 6.11 4.53 -8.70
C LYS A 151 4.90 3.66 -9.01
N HIS A 152 3.69 4.19 -8.87
CA HIS A 152 2.46 3.45 -9.21
C HIS A 152 2.40 3.05 -10.69
N GLU A 153 2.82 3.94 -11.61
CA GLU A 153 2.85 3.62 -13.03
C GLU A 153 3.91 2.56 -13.35
N ASP A 154 5.07 2.61 -12.68
CA ASP A 154 6.12 1.61 -12.81
C ASP A 154 5.68 0.24 -12.25
N ASP A 155 5.02 0.21 -11.09
CA ASP A 155 4.44 -0.99 -10.48
C ASP A 155 3.37 -1.61 -11.39
N LYS A 156 2.51 -0.78 -11.99
CA LYS A 156 1.49 -1.22 -12.96
C LYS A 156 2.13 -1.89 -14.18
N LYS A 157 3.19 -1.31 -14.73
CA LYS A 157 3.94 -1.91 -15.86
C LYS A 157 4.60 -3.23 -15.43
N LEU A 158 5.21 -3.27 -14.25
CA LEU A 158 5.82 -4.49 -13.71
C LEU A 158 4.79 -5.61 -13.55
N LEU A 159 3.61 -5.29 -12.99
CA LEU A 159 2.50 -6.23 -12.87
C LEU A 159 1.96 -6.69 -14.23
N GLN A 160 1.92 -5.81 -15.22
CA GLN A 160 1.51 -6.15 -16.59
C GLN A 160 2.49 -7.14 -17.24
N VAL A 161 3.79 -6.87 -17.15
CA VAL A 161 4.84 -7.78 -17.66
C VAL A 161 4.79 -9.12 -16.93
N SER A 162 4.70 -9.12 -15.61
CA SER A 162 4.59 -10.36 -14.80
C SER A 162 3.36 -11.20 -15.19
N ASN A 163 2.21 -10.55 -15.43
CA ASN A 163 1.01 -11.24 -15.91
C ASN A 163 1.19 -11.86 -17.30
N LEU A 164 1.80 -11.12 -18.24
CA LEU A 164 2.08 -11.63 -19.58
C LEU A 164 3.04 -12.84 -19.54
N GLU A 165 4.10 -12.76 -18.75
CA GLU A 165 5.06 -13.87 -18.56
C GLU A 165 4.38 -15.12 -17.97
N LYS A 166 3.56 -14.94 -16.93
CA LYS A 166 2.79 -16.04 -16.33
C LYS A 166 1.79 -16.63 -17.33
N GLY A 167 1.10 -15.78 -18.08
CA GLY A 167 0.17 -16.21 -19.14
C GLY A 167 0.89 -17.02 -20.24
N GLN A 168 2.08 -16.59 -20.64
CA GLN A 168 2.88 -17.33 -21.63
C GLN A 168 3.34 -18.68 -21.11
N LYS A 169 3.83 -18.76 -19.86
CA LYS A 169 4.18 -20.04 -19.21
C LYS A 169 2.97 -20.97 -19.12
N PHE A 170 1.81 -20.45 -18.75
CA PHE A 170 0.58 -21.22 -18.72
C PHE A 170 0.24 -21.79 -20.10
N LYS A 171 0.35 -20.98 -21.15
CA LYS A 171 0.13 -21.43 -22.54
C LYS A 171 1.10 -22.55 -22.94
N GLN A 172 2.38 -22.43 -22.60
CA GLN A 172 3.39 -23.48 -22.85
C GLN A 172 3.06 -24.78 -22.11
N HIS A 173 2.58 -24.71 -20.87
CA HIS A 173 2.16 -25.88 -20.12
C HIS A 173 0.92 -26.54 -20.73
N VAL A 174 -0.07 -25.76 -21.19
CA VAL A 174 -1.25 -26.28 -21.89
C VAL A 174 -0.86 -26.97 -23.19
N GLU A 175 0.06 -26.38 -23.98
CA GLU A 175 0.57 -27.00 -25.20
C GLU A 175 1.33 -28.31 -24.90
N SER A 176 2.15 -28.33 -23.85
CA SER A 176 2.88 -29.53 -23.41
C SER A 176 1.92 -30.63 -22.96
N LEU A 177 0.86 -30.29 -22.21
CA LEU A 177 -0.18 -31.22 -21.80
C LEU A 177 -0.90 -31.80 -23.01
N LYS A 178 -1.27 -30.96 -23.99
CA LYS A 178 -1.90 -31.42 -25.23
C LYS A 178 -1.03 -32.45 -25.96
N GLN A 179 0.27 -32.21 -26.09
CA GLN A 179 1.22 -33.16 -26.69
C GLN A 179 1.33 -34.48 -25.90
N VAL A 180 1.17 -34.45 -24.58
CA VAL A 180 1.16 -35.66 -23.76
C VAL A 180 -0.15 -36.43 -23.96
N THR A 181 -1.29 -35.75 -24.01
CA THR A 181 -2.60 -36.36 -24.29
C THR A 181 -2.62 -37.03 -25.67
N GLU A 182 -2.15 -36.35 -26.72
CA GLU A 182 -2.07 -36.92 -28.07
C GLU A 182 -1.17 -38.17 -28.11
N ARG A 183 -0.03 -38.16 -27.40
CA ARG A 183 0.84 -39.34 -27.28
C ARG A 183 0.18 -40.48 -26.52
N LEU A 184 -0.58 -40.17 -25.47
CA LEU A 184 -1.30 -41.16 -24.67
C LEU A 184 -2.41 -41.82 -25.50
N GLU A 185 -3.18 -41.04 -26.26
CA GLU A 185 -4.20 -41.57 -27.19
C GLU A 185 -3.57 -42.48 -28.24
N GLY A 186 -2.45 -42.09 -28.84
CA GLY A 186 -1.73 -42.93 -29.80
C GLY A 186 -1.23 -44.26 -29.20
N LYS A 187 -0.71 -44.22 -27.97
CA LYS A 187 -0.32 -45.43 -27.23
C LYS A 187 -1.53 -46.30 -26.89
N HIS A 188 -2.66 -45.70 -26.54
CA HIS A 188 -3.89 -46.43 -26.27
C HIS A 188 -4.40 -47.16 -27.53
N SER A 189 -4.39 -46.50 -28.69
CA SER A 189 -4.71 -47.16 -29.97
C SER A 189 -3.76 -48.34 -30.26
N GLN A 190 -2.46 -48.17 -30.03
CA GLN A 190 -1.48 -49.24 -30.21
C GLN A 190 -1.73 -50.44 -29.28
N ILE A 191 -2.12 -50.20 -28.03
CA ILE A 191 -2.51 -51.25 -27.08
C ILE A 191 -3.71 -52.03 -27.63
N THR A 192 -4.78 -51.33 -28.03
CA THR A 192 -5.99 -51.95 -28.57
C THR A 192 -5.70 -52.81 -29.81
N GLU A 193 -4.80 -52.37 -30.69
CA GLU A 193 -4.37 -53.15 -31.86
C GLU A 193 -3.63 -54.43 -31.47
N LEU A 194 -2.70 -54.35 -30.51
CA LEU A 194 -1.95 -55.50 -30.01
C LEU A 194 -2.86 -56.49 -29.26
N GLU A 195 -3.80 -56.01 -28.46
CA GLU A 195 -4.80 -56.85 -27.77
C GLU A 195 -5.64 -57.63 -28.78
N ASN A 196 -6.14 -56.96 -29.82
CA ASN A 196 -6.90 -57.61 -30.90
C ASN A 196 -6.05 -58.65 -31.67
N LEU A 197 -4.75 -58.38 -31.89
CA LEU A 197 -3.84 -59.34 -32.52
C LEU A 197 -3.64 -60.57 -31.64
N VAL A 198 -3.37 -60.36 -30.34
CA VAL A 198 -3.19 -61.45 -29.37
C VAL A 198 -4.46 -62.29 -29.26
N GLN A 199 -5.64 -61.67 -29.20
CA GLN A 199 -6.92 -62.38 -29.17
C GLN A 199 -7.09 -63.28 -30.40
N ARG A 200 -6.84 -62.77 -31.61
CA ARG A 200 -6.92 -63.58 -32.84
C ARG A 200 -5.94 -64.75 -32.84
N MET A 201 -4.70 -64.53 -32.37
CA MET A 201 -3.72 -65.61 -32.24
C MET A 201 -4.14 -66.67 -31.20
N GLU A 202 -4.77 -66.25 -30.10
CA GLU A 202 -5.30 -67.15 -29.08
C GLU A 202 -6.47 -67.99 -29.61
N GLU A 203 -7.36 -67.41 -30.41
CA GLU A 203 -8.43 -68.11 -31.12
C GLU A 203 -7.87 -69.12 -32.14
N GLU A 204 -6.89 -68.73 -32.94
CA GLU A 204 -6.21 -69.63 -33.88
C GLU A 204 -5.53 -70.81 -33.16
N LYS A 205 -4.84 -70.53 -32.06
CA LYS A 205 -4.22 -71.57 -31.21
C LYS A 205 -5.27 -72.56 -30.71
N LYS A 206 -6.44 -72.09 -30.29
CA LYS A 206 -7.54 -72.94 -29.82
C LYS A 206 -8.04 -73.85 -30.95
N LEU A 207 -8.27 -73.30 -32.15
CA LEU A 207 -8.68 -74.07 -33.33
C LEU A 207 -7.64 -75.14 -33.72
N LEU A 208 -6.35 -74.81 -33.69
CA LEU A 208 -5.27 -75.76 -33.97
C LEU A 208 -5.22 -76.90 -32.93
N LEU A 209 -5.45 -76.59 -31.65
CA LEU A 209 -5.52 -77.60 -30.58
C LEU A 209 -6.72 -78.55 -30.78
N GLU A 210 -7.89 -78.02 -31.11
CA GLU A 210 -9.08 -78.83 -31.41
C GLU A 210 -8.85 -79.73 -32.65
N ARG A 211 -8.23 -79.18 -33.71
CA ARG A 211 -7.87 -79.96 -34.90
C ARG A 211 -6.89 -81.07 -34.56
N LYS A 212 -5.83 -80.77 -33.80
CA LYS A 212 -4.85 -81.76 -33.34
C LYS A 212 -5.54 -82.89 -32.56
N ALA A 213 -6.42 -82.57 -31.61
CA ALA A 213 -7.18 -83.56 -30.85
C ALA A 213 -8.04 -84.46 -31.76
N SER A 214 -8.71 -83.88 -32.77
CA SER A 214 -9.51 -84.65 -33.73
C SER A 214 -8.69 -85.65 -34.57
N LEU A 215 -7.46 -85.27 -34.94
CA LEU A 215 -6.54 -86.13 -35.68
C LEU A 215 -5.95 -87.23 -34.79
N GLN A 216 -5.65 -86.92 -33.53
CA GLN A 216 -5.24 -87.93 -32.54
C GLN A 216 -6.31 -89.01 -32.35
N MET A 217 -7.58 -88.62 -32.20
CA MET A 217 -8.70 -89.57 -32.11
C MET A 217 -8.83 -90.45 -33.36
N LYS A 218 -8.67 -89.89 -34.56
CA LYS A 218 -8.69 -90.66 -35.82
C LYS A 218 -7.49 -91.61 -35.94
N LEU A 219 -6.32 -91.18 -35.52
CA LEU A 219 -5.11 -92.02 -35.47
C LEU A 219 -5.32 -93.21 -34.52
N GLU A 220 -5.92 -92.98 -33.35
CA GLU A 220 -6.26 -94.01 -32.37
C GLU A 220 -7.24 -95.04 -32.98
N GLN A 221 -8.30 -94.57 -33.64
CA GLN A 221 -9.27 -95.43 -34.35
C GLN A 221 -8.63 -96.24 -35.48
N LEU A 222 -7.73 -95.64 -36.26
CA LEU A 222 -7.01 -96.32 -37.34
C LEU A 222 -5.97 -97.32 -36.80
N ARG A 223 -5.38 -97.07 -35.63
CA ARG A 223 -4.49 -98.03 -34.96
C ARG A 223 -5.23 -99.30 -34.55
N LEU A 224 -6.48 -99.18 -34.11
CA LEU A 224 -7.35 -100.31 -33.77
C LEU A 224 -7.78 -101.10 -35.03
N ASN A 225 -7.79 -100.45 -36.20
CA ASN A 225 -8.16 -101.04 -37.49
C ASN A 225 -6.91 -101.36 -38.34
N SER A 226 -6.33 -102.56 -38.19
CA SER A 226 -4.95 -102.91 -38.60
C SER A 226 -4.54 -102.83 -40.09
N LYS A 227 -5.37 -102.26 -40.99
CA LYS A 227 -5.14 -102.27 -42.46
C LYS A 227 -4.44 -101.01 -43.02
N ASN A 228 -4.31 -99.91 -42.26
CA ASN A 228 -3.98 -98.59 -42.83
C ASN A 228 -2.67 -97.95 -42.30
N ALA A 229 -1.53 -98.64 -42.46
CA ALA A 229 -0.23 -98.18 -41.94
C ALA A 229 0.30 -96.87 -42.59
N LYS A 230 0.04 -96.64 -43.88
CA LYS A 230 0.46 -95.40 -44.59
C LYS A 230 -0.31 -94.18 -44.07
N SER A 231 -1.64 -94.26 -44.06
CA SER A 231 -2.51 -93.19 -43.54
C SER A 231 -2.21 -92.84 -42.07
N CYS A 232 -1.83 -93.83 -41.26
CA CYS A 232 -1.42 -93.59 -39.86
C CYS A 232 -0.10 -92.80 -39.76
N LYS A 233 0.89 -93.10 -40.62
CA LYS A 233 2.13 -92.30 -40.71
C LYS A 233 1.87 -90.89 -41.22
N ASP A 234 1.01 -90.73 -42.22
CA ASP A 234 0.66 -89.41 -42.76
C ASP A 234 0.00 -88.54 -41.67
N LEU A 235 -0.96 -89.09 -40.93
CA LEU A 235 -1.60 -88.43 -39.78
C LEU A 235 -0.59 -88.09 -38.67
N GLN A 236 0.37 -88.97 -38.39
CA GLN A 236 1.45 -88.71 -37.42
C GLN A 236 2.32 -87.51 -37.84
N THR A 237 2.62 -87.38 -39.14
CA THR A 237 3.36 -86.22 -39.66
C THR A 237 2.56 -84.94 -39.54
N GLU A 238 1.26 -84.95 -39.85
CA GLU A 238 0.35 -83.79 -39.69
C GLU A 238 0.20 -83.37 -38.22
N ILE A 239 0.11 -84.33 -37.29
CA ILE A 239 0.10 -84.03 -35.84
C ILE A 239 1.41 -83.36 -35.41
N SER A 240 2.55 -83.81 -35.96
CA SER A 240 3.87 -83.25 -35.63
C SER A 240 4.06 -81.84 -36.20
N THR A 241 3.54 -81.56 -37.40
CA THR A 241 3.57 -80.20 -37.98
C THR A 241 2.67 -79.25 -37.21
N LEU A 242 1.45 -79.66 -36.86
CA LEU A 242 0.54 -78.88 -36.01
C LEU A 242 1.15 -78.58 -34.64
N GLN A 243 1.82 -79.55 -34.04
CA GLN A 243 2.48 -79.37 -32.74
C GLN A 243 3.62 -78.35 -32.81
N ARG A 244 4.35 -78.29 -33.94
CA ARG A 244 5.36 -77.25 -34.20
C ARG A 244 4.71 -75.88 -34.38
N GLN A 245 3.63 -75.78 -35.13
CA GLN A 245 2.88 -74.52 -35.32
C GLN A 245 2.33 -73.98 -33.99
N ILE A 246 1.73 -74.85 -33.16
CA ILE A 246 1.24 -74.48 -31.83
C ILE A 246 2.38 -73.97 -30.94
N SER A 247 3.55 -74.63 -30.97
CA SER A 247 4.71 -74.23 -30.17
C SER A 247 5.25 -72.87 -30.61
N TYR A 248 5.33 -72.63 -31.91
CA TYR A 248 5.75 -71.33 -32.47
C TYR A 248 4.76 -70.22 -32.10
N LEU A 249 3.46 -70.46 -32.27
CA LEU A 249 2.43 -69.49 -31.94
C LEU A 249 2.42 -69.16 -30.44
N GLN A 250 2.64 -70.15 -29.57
CA GLN A 250 2.84 -69.93 -28.13
C GLN A 250 4.02 -69.00 -27.83
N PHE A 251 5.14 -69.16 -28.53
CA PHE A 251 6.31 -68.29 -28.36
C PHE A 251 5.99 -66.84 -28.77
N VAL A 252 5.37 -66.65 -29.92
CA VAL A 252 4.99 -65.30 -30.40
C VAL A 252 4.00 -64.65 -29.44
N ILE A 253 2.96 -65.36 -29.02
CA ILE A 253 1.99 -64.90 -28.01
C ILE A 253 2.70 -64.48 -26.73
N HIS A 254 3.65 -65.27 -26.22
CA HIS A 254 4.38 -64.92 -25.02
C HIS A 254 5.20 -63.62 -25.17
N SER A 255 5.90 -63.45 -26.31
CA SER A 255 6.64 -62.20 -26.56
C SER A 255 5.73 -60.98 -26.67
N GLN A 256 4.54 -61.13 -27.28
CA GLN A 256 3.57 -60.04 -27.41
C GLN A 256 2.95 -59.67 -26.05
N HIS A 257 2.64 -60.67 -25.21
CA HIS A 257 2.22 -60.43 -23.82
C HIS A 257 3.30 -59.71 -23.01
N GLN A 258 4.58 -60.04 -23.23
CA GLN A 258 5.70 -59.35 -22.57
C GLN A 258 5.77 -57.87 -23.00
N ASN A 259 5.62 -57.59 -24.29
CA ASN A 259 5.59 -56.22 -24.82
C ASN A 259 4.40 -55.43 -24.27
N LEU A 260 3.21 -56.04 -24.25
CA LEU A 260 2.00 -55.43 -23.68
C LEU A 260 2.20 -55.04 -22.21
N ARG A 261 2.81 -55.93 -21.40
CA ARG A 261 3.15 -55.62 -20.00
C ARG A 261 4.09 -54.43 -19.88
N SER A 262 5.09 -54.31 -20.74
CA SER A 262 6.01 -53.16 -20.76
C SER A 262 5.26 -51.85 -21.04
N VAL A 263 4.39 -51.84 -22.05
CA VAL A 263 3.60 -50.65 -22.40
C VAL A 263 2.61 -50.27 -21.29
N ILE A 264 1.98 -51.25 -20.65
CA ILE A 264 1.11 -51.02 -19.48
C ILE A 264 1.90 -50.38 -18.34
N GLN A 265 3.12 -50.86 -18.08
CA GLN A 265 3.98 -50.30 -17.04
C GLN A 265 4.40 -48.85 -17.36
N GLU A 266 4.72 -48.53 -18.61
CA GLU A 266 4.97 -47.15 -19.06
C GLU A 266 3.75 -46.25 -18.84
N MET A 267 2.55 -46.74 -19.20
CA MET A 267 1.29 -46.01 -18.99
C MET A 267 0.98 -45.79 -17.51
N GLU A 268 1.24 -46.78 -16.66
CA GLU A 268 1.04 -46.65 -15.21
C GLU A 268 2.03 -45.64 -14.59
N GLY A 269 3.26 -45.57 -15.10
CA GLY A 269 4.21 -44.50 -14.77
C GLY A 269 3.68 -43.11 -15.11
N LEU A 270 3.23 -42.90 -16.36
CA LEU A 270 2.64 -41.62 -16.78
C LEU A 270 1.39 -41.24 -15.97
N LYS A 271 0.56 -42.22 -15.62
CA LYS A 271 -0.62 -42.01 -14.75
C LYS A 271 -0.19 -41.50 -13.36
N ASN A 272 0.86 -42.06 -12.77
CA ASN A 272 1.37 -41.60 -11.48
C ASN A 272 1.93 -40.18 -11.57
N ASP A 273 2.63 -39.83 -12.67
CA ASP A 273 3.12 -38.47 -12.91
C ASP A 273 1.97 -37.46 -13.00
N VAL A 274 0.88 -37.81 -13.72
CA VAL A 274 -0.33 -36.97 -13.79
C VAL A 274 -0.96 -36.80 -12.40
N GLN A 275 -1.10 -37.88 -11.63
CA GLN A 275 -1.62 -37.81 -10.26
C GLN A 275 -0.73 -36.95 -9.34
N GLU A 276 0.58 -36.95 -9.52
CA GLU A 276 1.48 -36.07 -8.76
C GLU A 276 1.26 -34.60 -9.14
N GLN A 277 1.11 -34.30 -10.44
CA GLN A 277 0.78 -32.95 -10.90
C GLN A 277 -0.58 -32.48 -10.36
N ASP A 278 -1.59 -33.35 -10.34
CA ASP A 278 -2.91 -33.03 -9.76
C ASP A 278 -2.79 -32.66 -8.27
N LYS A 279 -1.99 -33.40 -7.49
CA LYS A 279 -1.71 -33.05 -6.09
C LYS A 279 -1.02 -31.69 -5.97
N ARG A 280 -0.04 -31.40 -6.85
CA ARG A 280 0.64 -30.09 -6.88
C ARG A 280 -0.34 -28.97 -7.21
N ILE A 281 -1.23 -29.16 -8.19
CA ILE A 281 -2.30 -28.22 -8.54
C ILE A 281 -3.19 -27.97 -7.32
N GLU A 282 -3.59 -29.02 -6.59
CA GLU A 282 -4.43 -28.88 -5.41
C GLU A 282 -3.73 -28.06 -4.31
N THR A 283 -2.45 -28.32 -4.02
CA THR A 283 -1.69 -27.51 -3.05
C THR A 283 -1.53 -26.05 -3.48
N LEU A 284 -1.44 -25.79 -4.79
CA LEU A 284 -1.37 -24.42 -5.31
C LEU A 284 -2.72 -23.72 -5.22
N LYS A 285 -3.84 -24.42 -5.48
CA LYS A 285 -5.19 -23.90 -5.27
C LYS A 285 -5.42 -23.52 -3.81
N GLU A 286 -5.00 -24.36 -2.86
CA GLU A 286 -5.08 -24.05 -1.43
C GLU A 286 -4.32 -22.76 -1.09
N LYS A 287 -3.10 -22.59 -1.61
CA LYS A 287 -2.31 -21.36 -1.43
C LYS A 287 -3.01 -20.14 -2.03
N VAL A 288 -3.59 -20.27 -3.23
CA VAL A 288 -4.37 -19.19 -3.85
C VAL A 288 -5.57 -18.82 -2.98
N ASN A 289 -6.32 -19.80 -2.48
CA ASN A 289 -7.47 -19.55 -1.60
C ASN A 289 -7.06 -18.82 -0.31
N VAL A 290 -5.93 -19.20 0.32
CA VAL A 290 -5.40 -18.50 1.50
C VAL A 290 -5.02 -17.07 1.16
N LEU A 291 -4.32 -16.84 0.03
CA LEU A 291 -3.95 -15.50 -0.42
C LEU A 291 -5.16 -14.64 -0.79
N GLU A 292 -6.20 -15.23 -1.40
CA GLU A 292 -7.46 -14.55 -1.70
C GLU A 292 -8.20 -14.15 -0.42
N ALA A 293 -8.24 -15.02 0.59
CA ALA A 293 -8.83 -14.69 1.89
C ALA A 293 -8.07 -13.55 2.59
N GLN A 294 -6.73 -13.58 2.56
CA GLN A 294 -5.89 -12.50 3.08
C GLN A 294 -6.11 -11.18 2.32
N ASN A 295 -6.18 -11.21 0.99
CA ASN A 295 -6.49 -10.03 0.19
C ASN A 295 -7.87 -9.47 0.50
N LYS A 296 -8.87 -10.34 0.72
CA LYS A 296 -10.21 -9.91 1.11
C LYS A 296 -10.20 -9.24 2.49
N ASP A 297 -9.48 -9.79 3.46
CA ASP A 297 -9.31 -9.19 4.80
C ASP A 297 -8.60 -7.83 4.73
N LEU A 298 -7.50 -7.73 3.97
CA LEU A 298 -6.81 -6.46 3.75
C LEU A 298 -7.71 -5.43 3.07
N LYS A 299 -8.51 -5.84 2.08
CA LYS A 299 -9.49 -4.97 1.42
C LYS A 299 -10.54 -4.47 2.41
N SER A 300 -11.11 -5.35 3.23
CA SER A 300 -12.06 -4.96 4.28
C SER A 300 -11.43 -4.02 5.31
N LYS A 301 -10.17 -4.23 5.71
CA LYS A 301 -9.43 -3.30 6.56
C LYS A 301 -9.29 -1.94 5.90
N ILE A 302 -8.87 -1.87 4.63
CA ILE A 302 -8.74 -0.61 3.89
C ILE A 302 -10.10 0.11 3.79
N GLU A 303 -11.19 -0.61 3.53
CA GLU A 303 -12.55 -0.05 3.53
C GLU A 303 -12.91 0.54 4.91
N LEU A 304 -12.63 -0.18 6.01
CA LEU A 304 -12.83 0.32 7.37
C LEU A 304 -12.00 1.59 7.66
N TRP A 305 -10.73 1.64 7.23
CA TRP A 305 -9.90 2.84 7.39
C TRP A 305 -10.42 4.02 6.55
N SER A 306 -10.82 3.76 5.31
CA SER A 306 -11.46 4.74 4.42
C SER A 306 -12.75 5.29 5.04
N ASP A 307 -13.63 4.44 5.55
CA ASP A 307 -14.90 4.87 6.13
C ASP A 307 -14.71 5.57 7.47
N ASN A 308 -13.77 5.13 8.31
CA ASN A 308 -13.38 5.85 9.52
C ASN A 308 -12.80 7.24 9.21
N SER A 309 -12.06 7.40 8.12
CA SER A 309 -11.57 8.72 7.69
C SER A 309 -12.72 9.63 7.22
N LYS A 310 -13.73 9.09 6.52
CA LYS A 310 -14.92 9.86 6.10
C LYS A 310 -15.80 10.27 7.29
N LEU A 311 -15.94 9.39 8.29
CA LEU A 311 -16.69 9.65 9.53
C LEU A 311 -16.03 10.74 10.39
N LYS A 312 -14.69 10.83 10.43
CA LYS A 312 -13.98 11.90 11.15
C LYS A 312 -14.01 13.25 10.42
N VAL A 313 -14.24 13.26 9.11
CA VAL A 313 -14.40 14.51 8.31
C VAL A 313 -15.85 15.01 8.31
N SER A 314 -16.81 14.21 8.81
CA SER A 314 -18.24 14.56 8.83
C SER A 314 -18.76 14.79 10.26
N LYS A 315 -18.22 15.80 10.94
CA LYS A 315 -18.86 16.42 12.11
C LYS A 315 -18.66 17.93 12.09
N GLY A 316 -18.97 18.54 10.95
CA GLY A 316 -19.31 19.95 10.90
C GLY A 316 -20.62 20.15 11.65
N VAL A 317 -20.60 21.05 12.64
CA VAL A 317 -21.78 21.51 13.37
C VAL A 317 -22.79 22.06 12.36
N SER A 318 -23.84 21.27 12.09
CA SER A 318 -24.98 21.68 11.28
C SER A 318 -25.94 22.47 12.17
N THR A 319 -25.72 23.78 12.27
CA THR A 319 -26.75 24.71 12.74
C THR A 319 -27.61 25.12 11.55
N SER A 320 -28.70 24.39 11.30
CA SER A 320 -29.77 24.89 10.43
C SER A 320 -31.13 24.51 11.00
N GLU A 321 -31.90 25.56 11.28
CA GLU A 321 -33.36 25.63 11.35
C GLU A 321 -34.08 24.79 12.43
N PHE A 322 -34.12 25.37 13.63
CA PHE A 322 -35.39 25.50 14.35
C PHE A 322 -35.66 26.98 14.56
N MET A 323 -36.67 27.50 13.86
CA MET A 323 -37.22 28.83 14.05
C MET A 323 -37.86 28.92 15.43
N VAL A 324 -37.42 29.86 16.28
CA VAL A 324 -38.32 30.71 17.08
C VAL A 324 -37.65 32.07 17.27
N GLU A 325 -38.45 33.09 16.98
CA GLU A 325 -38.25 34.53 17.06
C GLU A 325 -37.43 35.07 18.25
N ASP A 326 -36.82 36.23 17.95
CA ASP A 326 -36.47 37.30 18.87
C ASP A 326 -35.44 37.02 19.96
N THR A 327 -34.14 37.02 19.62
CA THR A 327 -33.13 37.73 20.44
C THR A 327 -31.88 38.05 19.62
N SER A 328 -31.80 39.28 19.10
CA SER A 328 -30.54 39.81 18.55
C SER A 328 -29.50 39.98 19.69
N PRO A 329 -28.24 39.54 19.51
CA PRO A 329 -27.18 39.60 20.53
C PRO A 329 -26.85 41.01 21.07
N TYR A 330 -27.34 42.06 20.41
CA TYR A 330 -27.05 43.45 20.74
C TYR A 330 -28.00 44.07 21.77
N LEU A 331 -29.08 43.38 22.18
CA LEU A 331 -30.03 43.91 23.16
C LEU A 331 -29.48 43.96 24.60
N MET A 332 -28.49 43.13 24.95
CA MET A 332 -27.86 43.20 26.28
C MET A 332 -27.05 44.49 26.50
N LEU A 333 -26.52 45.10 25.43
CA LEU A 333 -25.71 46.32 25.52
C LEU A 333 -26.56 47.59 25.78
N ILE A 334 -27.86 47.54 25.51
CA ILE A 334 -28.76 48.69 25.68
C ILE A 334 -29.23 48.82 27.14
N ARG A 335 -29.17 47.75 27.95
CA ARG A 335 -29.61 47.77 29.36
C ARG A 335 -28.56 48.28 30.37
N LEU A 336 -27.32 48.52 29.94
CA LEU A 336 -26.22 48.99 30.80
C LEU A 336 -26.04 50.51 30.83
N ARG A 337 -26.99 51.26 30.25
CA ARG A 337 -26.98 52.74 30.28
C ARG A 337 -28.23 53.26 30.97
N LYS A 338 -28.24 53.21 32.30
CA LYS A 338 -29.04 54.08 33.18
C LYS A 338 -28.23 54.41 34.41
#